data_AF-A0A3D1RMW5-F1
#
_entry.id   AF-A0A3D1RMW5-F1
#
_cell.length_a   1.000
_cell.length_b   1.000
_cell.length_c   1.000
_cell.angle_alpha   90.00
_cell.angle_beta   90.00
_cell.angle_gamma   90.00
#
_symmetry.space_group_name_H-M   'P 1'
#
loop_
_entity.id
_entity.type
_entity.pdbx_description
1 polymer ?
#
loop_
_entity_poly.entity_id
_entity_poly.type
_entity_poly.pdbx_seq_one_letter_code
_entity_poly.pdbx_strand_id
1 'polypeptide(L)'
;KNVPIINVPGCPPHPDWMVGTIAHVLLYNDIPELDTFGRPKMFFENIIHDNCPRRQYFDNAIFAKNFSEPGCLLEIGCKGPIAHCDATTRLWNGGVNWCIKSGAPCIACTEPEFPGWPMYERMPSMPVGSAITATADQVGLVVGGAAVVGIAGHLAGNVLTGRIGPKKAEKEGDE
;
A
#
# COMPACT_ATOMS: atom_id res chain seq x y z
N LYS A 1 12.63 -35.97 19.72
CA LYS A 1 12.88 -34.54 20.02
C LYS A 1 14.31 -34.24 19.57
N ASN A 2 14.57 -33.14 18.84
CA ASN A 2 15.82 -32.81 18.11
C ASN A 2 15.90 -33.31 16.66
N VAL A 3 14.85 -33.15 15.87
CA VAL A 3 14.95 -33.19 14.40
C VAL A 3 14.81 -31.77 13.86
N PRO A 4 15.64 -31.33 12.89
CA PRO A 4 15.42 -30.07 12.20
C PRO A 4 14.04 -30.05 11.54
N ILE A 5 13.34 -28.92 11.65
CA ILE A 5 12.00 -28.73 11.07
C ILE A 5 12.10 -27.66 10.00
N ILE A 6 11.67 -27.98 8.78
CA ILE A 6 11.54 -27.04 7.68
C ILE A 6 10.05 -26.76 7.48
N ASN A 7 9.63 -25.52 7.73
CA ASN A 7 8.25 -25.10 7.54
C ASN A 7 8.06 -24.65 6.08
N VAL A 8 7.18 -25.32 5.34
CA VAL A 8 6.76 -24.92 3.99
C VAL A 8 5.28 -24.52 4.05
N PRO A 9 4.95 -23.31 4.54
CA PRO A 9 3.58 -22.89 4.77
C PRO A 9 2.84 -22.49 3.49
N GLY A 10 1.54 -22.26 3.66
CA GLY A 10 0.58 -21.93 2.62
C GLY A 10 -0.70 -22.75 2.79
N CYS A 11 -1.82 -22.21 2.32
CA CYS A 11 -3.11 -22.92 2.31
C CYS A 11 -3.67 -23.02 0.88
N PRO A 12 -3.16 -23.92 0.02
CA PRO A 12 -2.04 -24.85 0.27
C PRO A 12 -0.65 -24.19 0.08
N PRO A 13 0.45 -24.87 0.39
CA PRO A 13 1.78 -24.46 -0.08
C PRO A 13 1.88 -24.59 -1.60
N HIS A 14 2.70 -23.74 -2.23
CA HIS A 14 2.94 -23.83 -3.68
C HIS A 14 3.67 -25.14 -4.03
N PRO A 15 3.30 -25.82 -5.13
CA PRO A 15 3.96 -27.07 -5.55
C PRO A 15 5.49 -26.96 -5.65
N ASP A 16 6.00 -25.88 -6.26
CA ASP A 16 7.44 -25.65 -6.38
C ASP A 16 8.13 -25.42 -5.03
N TRP A 17 7.45 -24.86 -4.02
CA TRP A 17 8.06 -24.69 -2.69
C TRP A 17 8.27 -26.06 -2.05
N MET A 18 7.29 -26.95 -2.18
CA MET A 18 7.40 -28.33 -1.69
C MET A 18 8.50 -29.10 -2.42
N VAL A 19 8.42 -29.16 -3.74
CA VAL A 19 9.36 -29.92 -4.57
C VAL A 19 10.77 -29.34 -4.47
N GLY A 20 10.91 -28.01 -4.52
CA GLY A 20 12.19 -27.32 -4.41
C GLY A 20 12.87 -27.51 -3.07
N THR A 21 12.10 -27.52 -1.97
CA THR A 21 12.65 -27.83 -0.63
C THR A 21 13.17 -29.26 -0.56
N ILE A 22 12.41 -30.25 -1.06
CA ILE A 22 12.84 -31.65 -1.10
C ILE A 22 14.09 -31.81 -1.98
N ALA A 23 14.09 -31.21 -3.17
CA ALA A 23 15.21 -31.26 -4.10
C ALA A 23 16.48 -30.64 -3.48
N HIS A 24 16.38 -29.52 -2.77
CA HIS A 24 17.53 -28.91 -2.08
C HIS A 24 18.17 -29.89 -1.09
N VAL A 25 17.36 -30.52 -0.23
CA VAL A 25 17.86 -31.49 0.76
C VAL A 25 18.54 -32.68 0.08
N LEU A 26 17.96 -33.22 -0.99
CA LEU A 26 18.53 -34.35 -1.71
C LEU A 26 19.83 -34.01 -2.46
N LEU A 27 19.92 -32.82 -3.06
CA LEU A 27 21.06 -32.41 -3.87
C LEU A 27 22.27 -31.98 -3.04
N TYR A 28 22.02 -31.27 -1.93
CA TYR A 28 23.09 -30.71 -1.09
C TYR A 28 23.36 -31.53 0.17
N ASN A 29 22.52 -32.53 0.47
CA ASN A 29 22.56 -33.29 1.72
C ASN A 29 22.55 -32.38 2.96
N ASP A 30 21.84 -31.24 2.85
CA ASP A 30 21.72 -30.21 3.88
C ASP A 30 20.39 -29.44 3.74
N ILE A 31 19.92 -28.82 4.82
CA ILE A 31 18.70 -28.02 4.83
C ILE A 31 18.94 -26.65 4.18
N PRO A 32 17.91 -26.04 3.55
CA PRO A 32 18.05 -24.66 3.06
C PRO A 32 18.20 -23.69 4.23
N GLU A 33 18.75 -22.51 3.95
CA GLU A 33 18.74 -21.41 4.91
C GLU A 33 17.30 -21.05 5.27
N LEU A 34 17.02 -20.96 6.57
CA LEU A 34 15.69 -20.71 7.09
C LEU A 34 15.55 -19.28 7.64
N ASP A 35 14.37 -18.71 7.52
CA ASP A 35 14.00 -17.47 8.21
C ASP A 35 13.65 -17.69 9.69
N THR A 36 13.24 -16.63 10.38
CA THR A 36 12.87 -16.66 11.80
C THR A 36 11.67 -17.56 12.12
N PHE A 37 10.87 -17.92 11.12
CA PHE A 37 9.75 -18.85 11.24
C PHE A 37 10.09 -20.25 10.76
N GLY A 38 11.37 -20.54 10.46
CA GLY A 38 11.81 -21.85 9.99
C GLY A 38 11.45 -22.13 8.53
N ARG A 39 11.21 -21.09 7.72
CA ARG A 39 10.80 -21.23 6.31
C ARG A 39 12.00 -21.05 5.36
N PRO A 40 12.10 -21.82 4.26
CA PRO A 40 13.20 -21.65 3.30
C PRO A 40 13.26 -20.23 2.72
N LYS A 41 14.35 -19.49 2.98
CA LYS A 41 14.50 -18.09 2.53
C LYS A 41 14.33 -17.94 1.02
N MET A 42 14.79 -18.93 0.25
CA MET A 42 14.65 -18.96 -1.21
C MET A 42 13.20 -18.77 -1.72
N PHE A 43 12.18 -19.01 -0.89
CA PHE A 43 10.77 -18.78 -1.23
C PHE A 43 10.11 -17.71 -0.36
N PHE A 44 10.55 -17.53 0.90
CA PHE A 44 9.85 -16.75 1.93
C PHE A 44 10.63 -15.53 2.44
N GLU A 45 11.73 -15.14 1.78
CA GLU A 45 12.55 -13.99 2.22
C GLU A 45 11.83 -12.63 2.09
N ASN A 46 11.06 -12.43 1.02
CA ASN A 46 10.44 -11.15 0.71
C ASN A 46 8.93 -11.18 0.87
N ILE A 47 8.35 -10.03 1.21
CA ILE A 47 6.89 -9.85 1.22
C ILE A 47 6.34 -9.67 -0.21
N ILE A 48 5.12 -10.12 -0.45
CA ILE A 48 4.49 -9.99 -1.77
C ILE A 48 4.24 -8.52 -2.16
N HIS A 49 4.19 -7.61 -1.19
CA HIS A 49 3.87 -6.21 -1.49
C HIS A 49 5.00 -5.47 -2.22
N ASP A 50 6.24 -5.95 -2.10
CA ASP A 50 7.39 -5.34 -2.77
C ASP A 50 7.40 -5.57 -4.27
N ASN A 51 6.81 -6.67 -4.74
CA ASN A 51 6.69 -7.02 -6.15
C ASN A 51 5.25 -7.03 -6.64
N CYS A 52 4.35 -6.33 -5.93
CA CYS A 52 2.93 -6.31 -6.28
C CYS A 52 2.69 -5.50 -7.57
N PRO A 53 1.94 -6.01 -8.57
CA PRO A 53 1.60 -5.28 -9.79
C PRO A 53 0.67 -4.08 -9.53
N ARG A 54 0.04 -4.04 -8.35
CA ARG A 54 -0.77 -2.92 -7.87
C ARG A 54 0.02 -1.96 -6.97
N ARG A 55 1.35 -2.10 -6.85
CA ARG A 55 2.20 -1.26 -5.98
C ARG A 55 2.12 0.22 -6.34
N GLN A 56 2.13 0.55 -7.64
CA GLN A 56 1.92 1.92 -8.12
C GLN A 56 0.63 2.57 -7.60
N TYR A 57 -0.47 1.80 -7.44
CA TYR A 57 -1.71 2.33 -6.89
C TYR A 57 -1.58 2.63 -5.40
N PHE A 58 -0.91 1.75 -4.65
CA PHE A 58 -0.62 1.97 -3.23
C PHE A 58 0.24 3.22 -3.02
N ASP A 59 1.32 3.37 -3.80
CA ASP A 59 2.25 4.50 -3.68
C ASP A 59 1.58 5.85 -4.01
N ASN A 60 0.55 5.85 -4.86
CA ASN A 60 -0.27 7.03 -5.18
C ASN A 60 -1.51 7.19 -4.28
N ALA A 61 -1.66 6.38 -3.22
CA ALA A 61 -2.84 6.36 -2.35
C ALA A 61 -4.18 6.11 -3.09
N ILE A 62 -4.14 5.39 -4.21
CA ILE A 62 -5.32 4.99 -5.00
C ILE A 62 -5.78 3.62 -4.53
N PHE A 63 -6.79 3.58 -3.66
CA PHE A 63 -7.33 2.35 -3.09
C PHE A 63 -8.68 1.99 -3.69
N ALA A 64 -8.85 0.72 -4.06
CA ALA A 64 -10.15 0.16 -4.42
C ALA A 64 -11.08 0.22 -3.20
N LYS A 65 -12.35 0.57 -3.43
CA LYS A 65 -13.40 0.59 -2.39
C LYS A 65 -14.30 -0.63 -2.46
N ASN A 66 -14.45 -1.21 -3.64
CA ASN A 66 -15.20 -2.43 -3.88
C ASN A 66 -14.36 -3.48 -4.63
N PHE A 67 -14.82 -4.74 -4.58
CA PHE A 67 -14.26 -5.79 -5.43
C PHE A 67 -14.40 -5.44 -6.92
N SER A 68 -13.46 -5.91 -7.73
CA SER A 68 -13.37 -5.65 -9.17
C SER A 68 -13.01 -4.21 -9.59
N GLU A 69 -12.87 -3.28 -8.65
CA GLU A 69 -12.37 -1.93 -8.96
C GLU A 69 -10.85 -1.92 -9.23
N PRO A 70 -10.37 -1.00 -10.08
CA PRO A 70 -8.94 -0.70 -10.16
C PRO A 70 -8.45 -0.11 -8.83
N GLY A 71 -7.14 -0.18 -8.59
CA GLY A 71 -6.53 0.35 -7.37
C GLY A 71 -5.91 -0.71 -6.46
N CYS A 72 -5.26 -0.25 -5.39
CA CYS A 72 -4.70 -1.12 -4.36
C CYS A 72 -5.82 -1.74 -3.49
N LEU A 73 -5.69 -3.03 -3.18
CA LEU A 73 -6.69 -3.80 -2.43
C LEU A 73 -6.53 -3.71 -0.91
N LEU A 74 -5.64 -2.85 -0.39
CA LEU A 74 -5.34 -2.75 1.03
C LEU A 74 -6.58 -2.45 1.88
N GLU A 75 -7.38 -1.46 1.47
CA GLU A 75 -8.55 -0.98 2.21
C GLU A 75 -9.70 -2.00 2.22
N ILE A 76 -9.71 -2.96 1.28
CA ILE A 76 -10.64 -4.10 1.27
C ILE A 76 -10.02 -5.38 1.85
N GLY A 77 -8.92 -5.24 2.60
CA GLY A 77 -8.38 -6.29 3.47
C GLY A 77 -7.17 -7.06 2.96
N CYS A 78 -6.53 -6.65 1.87
CA CYS A 78 -5.32 -7.30 1.38
C CYS A 78 -4.18 -7.25 2.40
N LYS A 79 -3.72 -8.43 2.85
CA LYS A 79 -2.64 -8.63 3.83
C LYS A 79 -1.25 -8.76 3.19
N GLY A 80 -1.12 -8.38 1.92
CA GLY A 80 0.15 -8.51 1.20
C GLY A 80 1.37 -7.80 1.83
N PRO A 81 1.22 -6.66 2.52
CA PRO A 81 2.33 -6.01 3.22
C PRO A 81 3.00 -6.84 4.33
N ILE A 82 2.39 -7.94 4.77
CA ILE A 82 2.96 -8.83 5.80
C ILE A 82 3.20 -10.26 5.29
N ALA A 83 2.71 -10.58 4.10
CA ALA A 83 2.74 -11.95 3.59
C ALA A 83 4.03 -12.22 2.84
N HIS A 84 4.86 -13.09 3.39
CA HIS A 84 6.13 -13.54 2.85
C HIS A 84 5.91 -14.72 1.92
N CYS A 85 6.15 -14.52 0.63
CA CYS A 85 6.35 -15.58 -0.36
C CYS A 85 6.68 -14.98 -1.73
N ASP A 86 7.19 -15.80 -2.65
CA ASP A 86 7.48 -15.41 -4.03
C ASP A 86 6.27 -15.53 -5.00
N ALA A 87 5.05 -15.69 -4.48
CA ALA A 87 3.85 -15.91 -5.31
C ALA A 87 3.57 -14.77 -6.32
N THR A 88 4.10 -13.57 -6.09
CA THR A 88 4.03 -12.43 -7.02
C THR A 88 4.81 -12.63 -8.30
N THR A 89 5.95 -13.31 -8.22
CA THR A 89 6.92 -13.46 -9.32
C THR A 89 6.84 -14.86 -9.91
N ARG A 90 6.73 -15.89 -9.07
CA ARG A 90 6.52 -17.29 -9.50
C ARG A 90 5.12 -17.55 -10.03
N LEU A 91 4.13 -16.84 -9.48
CA LEU A 91 2.70 -17.09 -9.71
C LEU A 91 2.32 -18.53 -9.26
N TRP A 92 1.13 -18.98 -9.63
CA TRP A 92 0.56 -20.29 -9.33
C TRP A 92 0.21 -21.03 -10.62
N ASN A 93 0.18 -22.37 -10.52
CA ASN A 93 -0.25 -23.28 -11.58
C ASN A 93 0.57 -23.15 -12.87
N GLY A 94 1.90 -23.20 -12.76
CA GLY A 94 2.80 -23.10 -13.90
C GLY A 94 2.93 -21.68 -14.45
N GLY A 95 2.96 -20.68 -13.56
CA GLY A 95 3.14 -19.29 -13.98
C GLY A 95 1.86 -18.60 -14.48
N VAL A 96 0.66 -19.17 -14.26
CA VAL A 96 -0.57 -18.68 -14.87
C VAL A 96 -1.12 -17.45 -14.14
N ASN A 97 -1.40 -17.60 -12.84
CA ASN A 97 -2.10 -16.56 -12.08
C ASN A 97 -1.75 -16.60 -10.59
N TRP A 98 -2.26 -15.67 -9.79
CA TRP A 98 -2.20 -15.66 -8.33
C TRP A 98 -3.27 -14.70 -7.79
N CYS A 99 -3.49 -14.67 -6.47
CA CYS A 99 -4.63 -13.97 -5.85
C CYS A 99 -4.82 -12.53 -6.33
N ILE A 100 -3.77 -11.69 -6.29
CA ILE A 100 -3.91 -10.26 -6.60
C ILE A 100 -4.12 -10.02 -8.11
N LYS A 101 -3.48 -10.83 -8.96
CA LYS A 101 -3.69 -10.78 -10.42
C LYS A 101 -5.08 -11.28 -10.80
N SER A 102 -5.69 -12.18 -10.02
CA SER A 102 -7.11 -12.55 -10.16
C SER A 102 -8.06 -11.55 -9.49
N GLY A 103 -7.56 -10.46 -8.90
CA GLY A 103 -8.38 -9.42 -8.27
C GLY A 103 -8.83 -9.73 -6.83
N ALA A 104 -8.35 -10.81 -6.23
CA ALA A 104 -8.65 -11.17 -4.85
C ALA A 104 -7.59 -10.60 -3.88
N PRO A 105 -7.97 -10.06 -2.70
CA PRO A 105 -7.01 -9.63 -1.69
C PRO A 105 -6.19 -10.83 -1.18
N CYS A 106 -4.91 -10.60 -0.91
CA CYS A 106 -4.09 -11.60 -0.23
C CYS A 106 -4.61 -11.78 1.20
N ILE A 107 -4.70 -13.02 1.65
CA ILE A 107 -5.16 -13.38 2.99
C ILE A 107 -4.00 -13.76 3.93
N ALA A 108 -2.75 -13.58 3.50
CA ALA A 108 -1.54 -13.93 4.23
C ALA A 108 -1.46 -15.42 4.64
N CYS A 109 -1.89 -16.35 3.78
CA CYS A 109 -1.95 -17.79 4.11
C CYS A 109 -0.60 -18.48 4.39
N THR A 110 0.51 -17.76 4.23
CA THR A 110 1.89 -18.19 4.53
C THR A 110 2.38 -17.71 5.89
N GLU A 111 1.62 -16.84 6.56
CA GLU A 111 2.02 -16.22 7.83
C GLU A 111 1.40 -16.92 9.04
N PRO A 112 2.09 -16.92 10.20
CA PRO A 112 1.54 -17.45 11.45
C PRO A 112 0.23 -16.81 11.91
N GLU A 113 -0.01 -15.55 11.53
CA GLU A 113 -1.21 -14.79 11.87
C GLU A 113 -2.44 -15.25 11.06
N PHE A 114 -2.28 -16.12 10.07
CA PHE A 114 -3.39 -16.66 9.29
C PHE A 114 -4.23 -17.67 10.09
N PRO A 115 -5.57 -17.56 10.07
CA PRO A 115 -6.37 -16.54 9.40
C PRO A 115 -6.43 -15.21 10.17
N GLY A 116 -6.01 -14.12 9.52
CA GLY A 116 -6.02 -12.78 10.10
C GLY A 116 -7.39 -12.11 9.97
N TRP A 117 -8.27 -12.33 10.96
CA TRP A 117 -9.59 -11.68 11.05
C TRP A 117 -9.50 -10.24 11.59
N PRO A 118 -10.39 -9.33 11.16
CA PRO A 118 -11.35 -9.47 10.05
C PRO A 118 -10.68 -9.53 8.66
N MET A 119 -11.19 -10.42 7.80
CA MET A 119 -10.53 -10.76 6.54
C MET A 119 -10.57 -9.62 5.51
N TYR A 120 -11.68 -8.89 5.44
CA TYR A 120 -11.94 -7.83 4.43
C TYR A 120 -11.74 -6.41 4.95
N GLU A 121 -10.98 -6.26 6.03
CA GLU A 121 -10.62 -4.95 6.57
C GLU A 121 -9.12 -4.82 6.62
N ARG A 122 -8.67 -3.58 6.49
CA ARG A 122 -7.27 -3.25 6.69
C ARG A 122 -6.90 -3.49 8.16
N MET A 123 -5.82 -4.22 8.39
CA MET A 123 -5.32 -4.40 9.76
C MET A 123 -4.74 -3.10 10.30
N PRO A 124 -4.96 -2.76 11.59
CA PRO A 124 -4.34 -1.61 12.22
C PRO A 124 -2.81 -1.62 12.13
N SER A 125 -2.22 -2.82 12.14
CA SER A 125 -0.78 -3.04 12.04
C SER A 125 -0.19 -2.83 10.65
N MET A 126 -1.01 -2.61 9.61
CA MET A 126 -0.49 -2.38 8.26
C MET A 126 -0.13 -0.90 8.07
N PRO A 127 1.16 -0.55 7.97
CA PRO A 127 1.59 0.83 7.81
C PRO A 127 1.15 1.34 6.44
N VAL A 128 0.42 2.45 6.42
CA VAL A 128 0.53 3.40 5.33
C VAL A 128 1.58 4.39 5.79
N GLY A 129 2.76 4.37 5.18
CA GLY A 129 3.83 5.28 5.58
C GLY A 129 3.34 6.74 5.57
N SER A 130 4.00 7.61 6.33
CA SER A 130 3.69 9.05 6.34
C SER A 130 3.66 9.67 4.94
N ALA A 131 4.43 9.11 4.01
CA ALA A 131 4.54 9.52 2.60
C ALA A 131 3.23 9.46 1.78
N ILE A 132 2.19 8.78 2.27
CA ILE A 132 0.88 8.67 1.57
C ILE A 132 -0.29 9.25 2.39
N THR A 133 0.01 9.98 3.47
CA THR A 133 -1.05 10.61 4.29
C THR A 133 -1.66 11.85 3.66
N ALA A 134 -0.96 12.50 2.72
CA ALA A 134 -1.47 13.64 1.96
C ALA A 134 -1.11 13.48 0.47
N THR A 135 -2.10 13.50 -0.41
CA THR A 135 -1.87 13.45 -1.85
C THR A 135 -1.46 14.83 -2.40
N ALA A 136 -0.79 14.85 -3.56
CA ALA A 136 -0.46 16.09 -4.25
C ALA A 136 -1.71 16.94 -4.52
N ASP A 137 -2.84 16.31 -4.86
CA ASP A 137 -4.13 16.98 -5.07
C ASP A 137 -4.66 17.65 -3.79
N GLN A 138 -4.58 16.97 -2.65
CA GLN A 138 -5.00 17.55 -1.36
C GLN A 138 -4.14 18.75 -0.99
N VAL A 139 -2.82 18.64 -1.13
CA VAL A 139 -1.90 19.75 -0.88
C VAL A 139 -2.18 20.90 -1.85
N GLY A 140 -2.37 20.60 -3.14
CA GLY A 140 -2.71 21.58 -4.17
C GLY A 140 -4.01 22.33 -3.88
N LEU A 141 -5.05 21.62 -3.41
CA LEU A 141 -6.34 22.22 -3.06
C LEU A 141 -6.22 23.15 -1.85
N VAL A 142 -5.50 22.74 -0.80
CA VAL A 142 -5.29 23.56 0.41
C VAL A 142 -4.46 24.80 0.09
N VAL A 143 -3.31 24.64 -0.58
CA VAL A 143 -2.42 25.75 -0.94
C VAL A 143 -3.12 26.71 -1.91
N GLY A 144 -3.78 26.17 -2.94
CA GLY A 144 -4.55 26.95 -3.91
C GLY A 144 -5.68 27.73 -3.24
N GLY A 145 -6.48 27.08 -2.38
CA GLY A 145 -7.55 27.73 -1.63
C GLY A 145 -7.05 28.86 -0.73
N ALA A 146 -5.97 28.63 0.02
CA ALA A 146 -5.35 29.63 0.87
C ALA A 146 -4.85 30.84 0.06
N ALA A 147 -4.24 30.61 -1.10
CA ALA A 147 -3.78 31.67 -2.00
C ALA A 147 -4.95 32.53 -2.51
N VAL A 148 -6.05 31.92 -2.96
CA VAL A 148 -7.25 32.65 -3.40
C VAL A 148 -7.81 33.53 -2.28
N VAL A 149 -7.95 32.99 -1.06
CA VAL A 149 -8.44 33.73 0.11
C VAL A 149 -7.51 34.91 0.43
N GLY A 150 -6.20 34.70 0.41
CA GLY A 150 -5.22 35.75 0.65
C GLY A 150 -5.32 36.89 -0.37
N ILE A 151 -5.40 36.57 -1.66
CA ILE A 151 -5.54 37.55 -2.75
C ILE A 151 -6.87 38.33 -2.60
N ALA A 152 -7.97 37.63 -2.38
CA ALA A 152 -9.29 38.25 -2.23
C ALA A 152 -9.35 39.17 -0.99
N GLY A 153 -8.80 38.72 0.15
CA GLY A 153 -8.72 39.50 1.37
C GLY A 153 -7.87 40.76 1.22
N HIS A 154 -6.69 40.64 0.57
CA HIS A 154 -5.84 41.78 0.28
C HIS A 154 -6.54 42.80 -0.65
N LEU A 155 -7.24 42.33 -1.69
CA LEU A 155 -8.01 43.19 -2.58
C LEU A 155 -9.14 43.91 -1.83
N ALA A 156 -9.95 43.19 -1.05
CA ALA A 156 -11.04 43.76 -0.27
C ALA A 156 -10.53 44.81 0.74
N GLY A 157 -9.43 44.54 1.43
CA GLY A 157 -8.79 45.49 2.34
C GLY A 157 -8.34 46.77 1.63
N ASN A 158 -7.77 46.67 0.43
CA ASN A 158 -7.36 47.85 -0.35
C ASN A 158 -8.55 48.68 -0.86
N VAL A 159 -9.69 48.04 -1.17
CA VAL A 159 -10.93 48.75 -1.52
C VAL A 159 -11.51 49.48 -0.30
N LEU A 160 -11.60 48.79 0.85
CA LEU A 160 -12.16 49.36 2.09
C LEU A 160 -11.33 50.51 2.65
N THR A 161 -10.01 50.44 2.52
CA THR A 161 -9.09 51.52 2.95
C THR A 161 -8.99 52.67 1.96
N GLY A 162 -9.74 52.63 0.85
CA GLY A 162 -9.73 53.69 -0.16
C GLY A 162 -8.42 53.79 -0.96
N ARG A 163 -7.53 52.79 -0.85
CA ARG A 163 -6.31 52.70 -1.66
C ARG A 163 -6.62 52.36 -3.13
N ILE A 164 -7.71 51.64 -3.37
CA ILE A 164 -8.20 51.27 -4.71
C ILE A 164 -9.69 51.64 -4.80
N GLY A 165 -10.05 52.49 -5.77
CA GLY A 165 -11.40 53.04 -5.95
C GLY A 165 -11.39 54.57 -6.05
N PRO A 166 -12.50 55.21 -6.46
CA PRO A 166 -12.55 56.66 -6.61
C PRO A 166 -12.36 57.32 -5.23
N LYS A 167 -11.33 58.18 -5.11
CA LYS A 167 -11.14 59.01 -3.92
C LYS A 167 -12.40 59.90 -3.78
N LYS A 168 -13.02 59.90 -2.60
CA LYS A 168 -14.06 60.90 -2.28
C LYS A 168 -13.45 62.27 -2.54
N ALA A 169 -14.04 63.03 -3.46
CA ALA A 169 -13.74 64.44 -3.60
C ALA A 169 -13.93 65.08 -2.22
N GLU A 170 -12.88 65.67 -1.67
CA GLU A 170 -13.00 66.58 -0.54
C GLU A 170 -14.01 67.65 -0.97
N LYS A 171 -15.07 67.83 -0.19
CA LYS A 171 -15.90 69.01 -0.33
C LYS A 171 -15.03 70.17 0.12
N GLU A 172 -14.45 70.89 -0.84
CA GLU A 172 -14.05 72.28 -0.64
C GLU A 172 -15.28 73.00 -0.07
N GLY A 173 -15.17 73.41 1.19
CA GLY A 173 -16.11 74.35 1.77
C GLY A 173 -15.83 75.70 1.15
N ASP A 174 -16.77 76.18 0.34
CA ASP A 174 -16.87 77.59 -0.03
C ASP A 174 -17.96 78.25 0.83
N GLU A 175 -17.50 79.29 1.53
CA GLU A 175 -18.15 80.52 2.03
C GLU A 175 -19.61 80.49 2.56
#